data_AF-A0A936T1E5-F1
#
_entry.id   AF-A0A936T1E5-F1
#
_cell.length_a   1.000
_cell.length_b   1.000
_cell.length_c   1.000
_cell.angle_alpha   90.00
_cell.angle_beta   90.00
_cell.angle_gamma   90.00
#
_symmetry.space_group_name_H-M   'P 1'
#
loop_
_entity.id
_entity.type
_entity.pdbx_description
1 polymer ?
#
loop_
_entity_poly.entity_id
_entity_poly.type
_entity_poly.pdbx_seq_one_letter_code
_entity_poly.pdbx_strand_id
1 'polypeptide(L)'
;MDMQISLGIDDFRALREGGFEYVDKTHFITELIDRRGIKVILVPRPRRFGKSLNISLLRWFFEKNNEDLWHLFEGLHVARAGEKYRAHFGQYPVVHISFKETKALHFDGCVSEAKRLIRDMYVHHAASLEGRLEPWAEAEFRAIVDGSADIGLYRRSLKNLTRFLHQVHGKAPIVLIDEYDAGIVAGYTNGFYTEAVDFFGAFYLAGLKDNPHLERAVMTGILRVSRESIFSELNNVGVYTLLAKEFNTCFGFTESEVEDLVQRAGISHTMDALRGYYNGYDFGGEAIYNPWSILTYLANEIKELMPYWINTSANTLVKELLRLHAFVVEKDIRTLLERGSIDRELDENIVFVELKRSSRALWNILVFTGYLKAVRQPRGPGQTWPVFRLSIPNTEVSYVYRTTFQSWMDEGMRAQGGAIEKLLDALLAGNVTEFEAQLGAFALYCVSFHDVDARDPERFYQGLMIGLLASLEPGYEVRSNRESGEGRPDVMIKPRSPGKPGVVLELKAARAKKTLKQALKEGHDQFRKSDYAAELRAAGVEQVHAMVIAFDGKQVKVELAKAPSKKSSVLRKAGQAIRKAAKKVTAKKRATRK
;
A
#
# COMPACT_ATOMS: atom_id res chain seq x y z
N MET A 1 15.28 -0.25 34.65
CA MET A 1 14.51 0.93 34.20
C MET A 1 13.50 0.42 33.21
N ASP A 2 12.23 0.72 33.43
CA ASP A 2 11.18 0.37 32.46
C ASP A 2 11.43 1.17 31.18
N MET A 3 11.50 0.47 30.05
CA MET A 3 11.74 1.04 28.73
C MET A 3 10.59 1.98 28.36
N GLN A 4 10.86 3.28 28.21
CA GLN A 4 9.86 4.28 27.85
C GLN A 4 9.81 4.46 26.33
N ILE A 5 8.73 4.02 25.70
CA ILE A 5 8.52 4.19 24.27
C ILE A 5 7.66 5.41 24.00
N SER A 6 8.14 6.29 23.13
CA SER A 6 7.34 7.38 22.60
C SER A 6 6.66 6.98 21.29
N LEU A 7 5.37 7.29 21.18
CA LEU A 7 4.61 7.22 19.94
C LEU A 7 4.31 8.64 19.45
N GLY A 8 4.95 9.05 18.35
CA GLY A 8 4.64 10.29 17.66
C GLY A 8 5.50 11.51 18.03
N ILE A 9 6.59 11.33 18.77
CA ILE A 9 7.65 12.35 18.83
C ILE A 9 8.49 12.25 17.55
N ASP A 10 8.33 13.26 16.69
CA ASP A 10 9.08 13.40 15.44
C ASP A 10 10.29 14.36 15.59
N ASP A 11 10.53 14.90 16.79
CA ASP A 11 11.68 15.74 17.10
C ASP A 11 12.77 14.96 17.85
N PHE A 12 13.98 14.92 17.28
CA PHE A 12 15.10 14.16 17.81
C PHE A 12 15.59 14.68 19.16
N ARG A 13 15.65 16.01 19.36
CA ARG A 13 16.04 16.58 20.65
C ARG A 13 15.04 16.21 21.74
N ALA A 14 13.75 16.43 21.51
CA ALA A 14 12.70 16.07 22.45
C ALA A 14 12.71 14.57 22.80
N LEU A 15 12.99 13.71 21.83
CA LEU A 15 13.09 12.26 22.04
C LEU A 15 14.26 11.92 22.98
N ARG A 16 15.45 12.48 22.72
CA ARG A 16 16.69 12.20 23.47
C ARG A 16 16.65 12.81 24.87
N GLU A 17 16.27 14.08 25.00
CA GLU A 17 16.15 14.77 26.29
C GLU A 17 15.05 14.18 27.17
N GLY A 18 13.97 13.68 26.56
CA GLY A 18 12.89 12.99 27.27
C GLY A 18 13.27 11.59 27.80
N GLY A 19 14.46 11.08 27.49
CA GLY A 19 14.90 9.74 27.92
C GLY A 19 14.11 8.60 27.27
N PHE A 20 13.44 8.86 26.14
CA PHE A 20 12.70 7.84 25.41
C PHE A 20 13.63 6.91 24.64
N GLU A 21 13.15 5.71 24.40
CA GLU A 21 13.83 4.69 23.62
C GLU A 21 14.12 5.17 22.19
N TYR A 22 15.37 5.04 21.74
CA TYR A 22 15.84 5.49 20.43
C TYR A 22 16.63 4.40 19.74
N VAL A 23 16.18 3.99 18.55
CA VAL A 23 16.97 3.16 17.64
C VAL A 23 17.90 4.06 16.85
N ASP A 24 19.20 3.83 17.00
CA ASP A 24 20.23 4.67 16.43
C ASP A 24 20.27 4.65 14.90
N LYS A 25 19.95 5.79 14.29
CA LYS A 25 20.04 6.03 12.84
C LYS A 25 21.07 7.10 12.47
N THR A 26 21.99 7.42 13.39
CA THR A 26 22.98 8.48 13.18
C THR A 26 24.04 8.13 12.13
N HIS A 27 24.14 6.88 11.67
CA HIS A 27 24.93 6.53 10.49
C HIS A 27 24.43 7.23 9.21
N PHE A 28 23.17 7.67 9.18
CA PHE A 28 22.65 8.50 8.10
C PHE A 28 23.50 9.77 7.88
N ILE A 29 23.97 10.40 8.97
CA ILE A 29 24.85 11.57 8.90
C ILE A 29 26.17 11.22 8.21
N THR A 30 26.76 10.08 8.57
CA THR A 30 28.04 9.64 8.00
C THR A 30 27.91 9.31 6.51
N GLU A 31 26.86 8.58 6.11
CA GLU A 31 26.59 8.28 4.70
C GLU A 31 26.35 9.55 3.88
N LEU A 32 25.69 10.56 4.45
CA LEU A 32 25.54 11.85 3.79
C LEU A 32 26.89 12.52 3.60
N ILE A 33 27.68 12.72 4.65
CA ILE A 33 28.97 13.43 4.60
C ILE A 33 29.91 12.80 3.57
N ASP A 34 29.91 11.48 3.44
CA ASP A 34 30.76 10.75 2.49
C ASP A 34 30.37 10.95 1.02
N ARG A 35 29.11 11.30 0.74
CA ARG A 35 28.60 11.55 -0.62
C ARG A 35 28.88 12.97 -1.10
N ARG A 36 30.16 13.31 -1.25
CA ARG A 36 30.62 14.65 -1.65
C ARG A 36 30.18 15.09 -3.05
N GLY A 37 29.96 14.15 -3.96
CA GLY A 37 29.61 14.42 -5.36
C GLY A 37 28.16 14.86 -5.62
N ILE A 38 27.30 14.87 -4.59
CA ILE A 38 25.86 15.14 -4.75
C ILE A 38 25.43 16.19 -3.74
N LYS A 39 24.96 17.33 -4.24
CA LYS A 39 24.45 18.43 -3.40
C LYS A 39 23.00 18.25 -3.00
N VAL A 40 22.15 17.71 -3.87
CA VAL A 40 20.72 17.55 -3.61
C VAL A 40 20.42 16.06 -3.54
N ILE A 41 19.94 15.60 -2.39
CA ILE A 41 19.65 14.19 -2.11
C ILE A 41 18.17 14.04 -1.82
N LEU A 42 17.48 13.20 -2.59
CA LEU A 42 16.09 12.83 -2.37
C LEU A 42 16.02 11.39 -1.88
N VAL A 43 15.49 11.17 -0.67
CA VAL A 43 15.35 9.85 -0.04
C VAL A 43 13.88 9.57 0.26
N PRO A 44 13.08 9.15 -0.73
CA PRO A 44 11.66 8.88 -0.53
C PRO A 44 11.48 7.56 0.22
N ARG A 45 10.58 7.53 1.20
CA ARG A 45 10.27 6.34 2.01
C ARG A 45 8.77 6.26 2.28
N PRO A 46 8.21 5.06 2.47
CA PRO A 46 6.81 4.92 2.86
C PRO A 46 6.48 5.65 4.16
N ARG A 47 5.19 5.85 4.43
CA ARG A 47 4.73 6.48 5.67
C ARG A 47 5.17 5.68 6.89
N ARG A 48 5.46 6.39 7.99
CA ARG A 48 5.83 5.81 9.30
C ARG A 48 7.19 5.10 9.36
N PHE A 49 8.10 5.34 8.41
CA PHE A 49 9.47 4.82 8.42
C PHE A 49 10.52 5.76 9.07
N GLY A 50 10.09 6.70 9.92
CA GLY A 50 11.00 7.59 10.66
C GLY A 50 11.53 8.80 9.87
N LYS A 51 10.88 9.18 8.76
CA LYS A 51 11.31 10.31 7.92
C LYS A 51 11.52 11.62 8.68
N SER A 52 10.46 12.10 9.34
CA SER A 52 10.48 13.39 10.05
C SER A 52 11.48 13.39 11.21
N LEU A 53 11.56 12.29 11.96
CA LEU A 53 12.58 12.11 13.01
C LEU A 53 14.00 12.17 12.45
N ASN A 54 14.27 11.54 11.31
CA ASN A 54 15.58 11.62 10.65
C ASN A 54 15.88 13.03 10.14
N ILE A 55 14.89 13.76 9.61
CA ILE A 55 15.08 15.17 9.23
C ILE A 55 15.41 16.03 10.46
N SER A 56 14.70 15.84 11.58
CA SER A 56 15.03 16.50 12.84
C SER A 56 16.42 16.13 13.36
N LEU A 57 16.83 14.86 13.25
CA LEU A 57 18.19 14.41 13.59
C LEU A 57 19.26 15.14 12.77
N LEU A 58 19.06 15.28 11.45
CA LEU A 58 20.00 16.03 10.60
C LEU A 58 20.05 17.51 11.01
N ARG A 59 18.89 18.10 11.31
CA ARG A 59 18.80 19.48 11.78
C ARG A 59 19.63 19.65 13.05
N TRP A 60 19.37 18.88 14.09
CA TRP A 60 20.07 19.01 15.37
C TRP A 60 21.57 18.67 15.30
N PHE A 61 21.99 17.85 14.32
CA PHE A 61 23.41 17.60 14.10
C PHE A 61 24.12 18.76 13.40
N PHE A 62 23.54 19.30 12.32
CA PHE A 62 24.23 20.28 11.48
C PHE A 62 23.98 21.74 11.89
N GLU A 63 22.82 22.04 12.47
CA GLU A 63 22.38 23.41 12.76
C GLU A 63 23.30 24.08 13.78
N LYS A 64 23.85 25.23 13.37
CA LYS A 64 24.61 26.10 14.25
C LYS A 64 23.69 26.65 15.33
N ASN A 65 23.91 26.20 16.55
CA ASN A 65 23.19 26.63 17.74
C ASN A 65 24.12 27.38 18.70
N ASN A 66 23.55 28.21 19.55
CA ASN A 66 24.29 28.89 20.62
C ASN A 66 24.58 27.94 21.82
N GLU A 67 23.88 26.81 21.88
CA GLU A 67 24.02 25.75 22.88
C GLU A 67 24.89 24.61 22.34
N ASP A 68 25.73 24.00 23.18
CA ASP A 68 26.41 22.74 22.84
C ASP A 68 25.47 21.55 23.06
N LEU A 69 24.95 21.02 21.95
CA LEU A 69 23.97 19.93 21.93
C LEU A 69 24.61 18.56 21.69
N TRP A 70 25.93 18.41 21.85
CA TRP A 70 26.60 17.14 21.56
C TRP A 70 26.10 15.96 22.41
N HIS A 71 25.65 16.24 23.64
CA HIS A 71 25.07 15.26 24.55
C HIS A 71 23.90 14.45 23.91
N LEU A 72 23.18 15.02 22.93
CA LEU A 72 22.12 14.30 22.20
C LEU A 72 22.66 13.11 21.40
N PHE A 73 23.93 13.17 20.98
CA PHE A 73 24.60 12.20 20.12
C PHE A 73 25.53 11.25 20.87
N GLU A 74 25.74 11.45 22.16
CA GLU A 74 26.59 10.60 22.98
C GLU A 74 26.10 9.14 22.96
N GLY A 75 27.06 8.22 22.82
CA GLY A 75 26.78 6.79 22.73
C GLY A 75 26.24 6.33 21.38
N LEU A 76 25.96 7.22 20.42
CA LEU A 76 25.45 6.87 19.09
C LEU A 76 26.58 6.64 18.07
N HIS A 77 26.25 6.06 16.92
CA HIS A 77 27.16 5.70 15.84
C HIS A 77 27.98 6.90 15.37
N VAL A 78 27.36 8.05 15.11
CA VAL A 78 28.07 9.26 14.64
C VAL A 78 29.12 9.76 15.63
N ALA A 79 28.88 9.61 16.94
CA ALA A 79 29.85 10.00 17.96
C ALA A 79 31.09 9.08 17.97
N ARG A 80 30.94 7.84 17.49
CA ARG A 80 32.02 6.85 17.40
C ARG A 80 32.70 6.85 16.02
N ALA A 81 32.15 7.56 15.04
CA ALA A 81 32.60 7.52 13.66
C ALA A 81 33.89 8.33 13.39
N GLY A 82 34.33 9.16 14.34
CA GLY A 82 35.61 9.88 14.30
C GLY A 82 35.53 11.36 13.92
N GLU A 83 36.68 12.04 14.02
CA GLU A 83 36.77 13.51 13.97
C GLU A 83 36.28 14.11 12.66
N LYS A 84 36.46 13.38 11.55
CA LYS A 84 35.96 13.79 10.22
C LYS A 84 34.47 14.14 10.24
N TYR A 85 33.65 13.37 10.97
CA TYR A 85 32.21 13.63 11.06
C TYR A 85 31.89 14.65 12.15
N ARG A 86 32.59 14.59 13.29
CA ARG A 86 32.48 15.57 14.39
C ARG A 86 32.69 17.00 13.91
N ALA A 87 33.63 17.22 12.98
CA ALA A 87 33.93 18.52 12.39
C ALA A 87 32.74 19.18 11.66
N HIS A 88 31.66 18.45 11.36
CA HIS A 88 30.44 18.99 10.77
C HIS A 88 29.34 19.33 11.78
N PHE A 89 29.52 18.98 13.08
CA PHE A 89 28.51 19.21 14.10
C PHE A 89 28.34 20.70 14.42
N GLY A 90 27.10 21.18 14.45
CA GLY A 90 26.75 22.55 14.84
C GLY A 90 27.38 23.63 13.94
N GLN A 91 27.68 23.28 12.68
CA GLN A 91 28.57 24.07 11.84
C GLN A 91 27.85 24.92 10.79
N TYR A 92 26.57 24.68 10.50
CA TYR A 92 25.89 25.23 9.32
C TYR A 92 24.62 25.97 9.72
N PRO A 93 24.26 27.09 9.06
CA PRO A 93 22.88 27.54 9.06
C PRO A 93 22.02 26.44 8.44
N VAL A 94 20.89 26.10 9.05
CA VAL A 94 19.98 25.06 8.53
C VAL A 94 18.63 25.69 8.21
N VAL A 95 18.20 25.55 6.95
CA VAL A 95 16.85 25.90 6.51
C VAL A 95 16.02 24.64 6.55
N HIS A 96 14.99 24.60 7.38
CA HIS A 96 14.08 23.46 7.52
C HIS A 96 12.65 23.84 7.19
N ILE A 97 11.97 23.03 6.37
CA ILE A 97 10.56 23.20 6.04
C ILE A 97 9.88 21.84 5.84
N SER A 98 8.66 21.69 6.38
CA SER A 98 7.80 20.52 6.13
C SER A 98 6.54 20.95 5.42
N PHE A 99 6.23 20.34 4.28
CA PHE A 99 5.00 20.64 3.51
C PHE A 99 3.82 19.74 3.88
N LYS A 100 3.88 19.03 5.01
CA LYS A 100 2.82 18.11 5.48
C LYS A 100 1.42 18.74 5.47
N GLU A 101 1.33 20.03 5.78
CA GLU A 101 0.08 20.80 5.93
C GLU A 101 -0.50 21.33 4.61
N THR A 102 0.20 21.21 3.48
CA THR A 102 -0.30 21.68 2.18
C THR A 102 -1.32 20.73 1.55
N LYS A 103 -1.86 19.77 2.31
CA LYS A 103 -2.90 18.83 1.85
C LYS A 103 -4.26 19.53 1.90
N ALA A 104 -4.68 20.09 0.77
CA ALA A 104 -5.93 20.82 0.63
C ALA A 104 -6.83 20.24 -0.48
N LEU A 105 -8.12 20.59 -0.44
CA LEU A 105 -9.10 20.23 -1.47
C LEU A 105 -9.01 21.09 -2.74
N HIS A 106 -8.45 22.30 -2.63
CA HIS A 106 -8.32 23.26 -3.74
C HIS A 106 -6.95 23.94 -3.69
N PHE A 107 -6.49 24.46 -4.84
CA PHE A 107 -5.17 25.09 -4.96
C PHE A 107 -4.99 26.28 -4.02
N ASP A 108 -6.01 27.14 -3.86
CA ASP A 108 -5.92 28.32 -3.00
C ASP A 108 -5.58 27.97 -1.54
N GLY A 109 -6.20 26.91 -1.01
CA GLY A 109 -5.85 26.40 0.31
C GLY A 109 -4.44 25.83 0.37
N CYS A 110 -4.04 25.04 -0.64
CA CYS A 110 -2.70 24.46 -0.73
C CYS A 110 -1.60 25.54 -0.75
N VAL A 111 -1.78 26.57 -1.58
CA VAL A 111 -0.80 27.64 -1.73
C VAL A 111 -0.81 28.59 -0.53
N SER A 112 -1.95 28.81 0.10
CA SER A 112 -2.04 29.57 1.35
C SER A 112 -1.21 28.92 2.45
N GLU A 113 -1.36 27.61 2.66
CA GLU A 113 -0.54 26.89 3.65
C GLU A 113 0.94 26.87 3.27
N ALA A 114 1.27 26.71 1.99
CA ALA A 114 2.66 26.78 1.55
C ALA A 114 3.29 28.16 1.84
N LYS A 115 2.56 29.26 1.61
CA LYS A 115 3.00 30.62 1.94
C LYS A 115 3.20 30.79 3.46
N ARG A 116 2.28 30.26 4.26
CA ARG A 116 2.36 30.27 5.73
C ARG A 116 3.62 29.54 6.22
N LEU A 117 3.90 28.34 5.71
CA LEU A 117 5.08 27.56 6.04
C LEU A 117 6.39 28.24 5.61
N ILE A 118 6.41 28.87 4.43
CA ILE A 118 7.57 29.66 3.96
C ILE A 118 7.79 30.88 4.85
N ARG A 119 6.72 31.54 5.29
CA ARG A 119 6.80 32.64 6.25
C ARG A 119 7.40 32.18 7.59
N ASP A 120 6.92 31.07 8.16
CA ASP A 120 7.44 30.52 9.41
C ASP A 120 8.94 30.19 9.29
N MET A 121 9.34 29.62 8.15
CA MET A 121 10.75 29.36 7.81
C MET A 121 11.58 30.66 7.81
N TYR A 122 11.06 31.78 7.29
CA TYR A 122 11.74 33.08 7.34
C TYR A 122 11.81 33.64 8.76
N VAL A 123 10.71 33.59 9.50
CA VAL A 123 10.62 34.06 10.89
C VAL A 123 11.63 33.35 11.78
N HIS A 124 11.83 32.03 11.59
CA HIS A 124 12.86 31.26 12.32
C HIS A 124 14.27 31.86 12.18
N HIS A 125 14.57 32.52 11.07
CA HIS A 125 15.86 33.15 10.80
C HIS A 125 15.92 34.66 11.06
N ALA A 126 14.80 35.30 11.43
CA ALA A 126 14.70 36.75 11.57
C ALA A 126 15.78 37.33 12.50
N ALA A 127 15.92 36.78 13.71
CA ALA A 127 16.91 37.24 14.69
C ALA A 127 18.37 37.17 14.17
N SER A 128 18.65 36.27 13.22
CA SER A 128 19.99 36.12 12.64
C SER A 128 20.25 37.07 11.46
N LEU A 129 19.20 37.55 10.79
CA LEU A 129 19.27 38.29 9.53
C LEU A 129 18.91 39.78 9.67
N GLU A 130 17.96 40.14 10.54
CA GLU A 130 17.47 41.50 10.68
C GLU A 130 18.59 42.50 10.97
N GLY A 131 18.61 43.60 10.21
CA GLY A 131 19.63 44.64 10.32
C GLY A 131 21.02 44.25 9.79
N ARG A 132 21.17 43.05 9.21
CA ARG A 132 22.43 42.53 8.63
C ARG A 132 22.31 42.30 7.12
N LEU A 133 21.15 42.60 6.54
CA LEU A 133 20.88 42.49 5.10
C LEU A 133 21.02 43.85 4.41
N GLU A 134 21.35 43.80 3.12
CA GLU A 134 21.27 44.96 2.23
C GLU A 134 19.81 45.45 2.10
N PRO A 135 19.56 46.75 1.85
CA PRO A 135 18.19 47.31 1.85
C PRO A 135 17.18 46.58 0.96
N TRP A 136 17.60 46.11 -0.22
CA TRP A 136 16.74 45.36 -1.14
C TRP A 136 16.44 43.94 -0.61
N ALA A 137 17.41 43.30 0.04
CA ALA A 137 17.26 41.96 0.61
C ALA A 137 16.38 42.01 1.86
N GLU A 138 16.56 43.04 2.69
CA GLU A 138 15.71 43.35 3.84
C GLU A 138 14.25 43.58 3.39
N ALA A 139 14.02 44.30 2.29
CA ALA A 139 12.68 44.51 1.75
C ALA A 139 12.02 43.19 1.28
N GLU A 140 12.76 42.33 0.56
CA GLU A 140 12.25 41.01 0.15
C GLU A 140 12.01 40.09 1.37
N PHE A 141 12.89 40.14 2.37
CA PHE A 141 12.75 39.36 3.61
C PHE A 141 11.50 39.77 4.38
N ARG A 142 11.30 41.07 4.60
CA ARG A 142 10.11 41.62 5.27
C ARG A 142 8.83 41.32 4.52
N ALA A 143 8.83 41.41 3.18
CA ALA A 143 7.65 41.09 2.38
C ALA A 143 7.15 39.64 2.62
N ILE A 144 8.05 38.68 2.81
CA ILE A 144 7.68 37.29 3.17
C ILE A 144 7.21 37.22 4.62
N VAL A 145 7.93 37.83 5.57
CA VAL A 145 7.59 37.82 7.00
C VAL A 145 6.24 38.50 7.28
N ASP A 146 5.90 39.55 6.56
CA ASP A 146 4.65 40.30 6.70
C ASP A 146 3.49 39.66 5.91
N GLY A 147 3.80 38.69 5.04
CA GLY A 147 2.83 38.03 4.18
C GLY A 147 2.37 38.89 2.98
N SER A 148 3.02 40.02 2.72
CA SER A 148 2.70 40.96 1.62
C SER A 148 3.36 40.61 0.29
N ALA A 149 4.25 39.61 0.27
CA ALA A 149 4.94 39.12 -0.91
C ALA A 149 3.99 38.60 -2.01
N ASP A 150 4.37 38.85 -3.27
CA ASP A 150 3.71 38.23 -4.43
C ASP A 150 4.10 36.75 -4.60
N ILE A 151 3.37 36.04 -5.46
CA ILE A 151 3.61 34.61 -5.72
C ILE A 151 5.01 34.34 -6.31
N GLY A 152 5.55 35.27 -7.08
CA GLY A 152 6.88 35.15 -7.69
C GLY A 152 7.99 35.18 -6.64
N LEU A 153 7.85 36.03 -5.61
CA LEU A 153 8.76 36.09 -4.48
C LEU A 153 8.65 34.83 -3.62
N TYR A 154 7.45 34.31 -3.35
CA TYR A 154 7.29 33.01 -2.70
C TYR A 154 7.95 31.88 -3.49
N ARG A 155 7.82 31.84 -4.83
CA ARG A 155 8.50 30.85 -5.69
C ARG A 155 10.02 30.96 -5.66
N ARG A 156 10.61 32.11 -5.34
CA ARG A 156 12.08 32.26 -5.23
C ARG A 156 12.59 32.28 -3.78
N SER A 157 11.69 32.18 -2.81
CA SER A 157 12.00 32.40 -1.39
C SER A 157 13.09 31.48 -0.85
N LEU A 158 13.10 30.19 -1.22
CA LEU A 158 14.18 29.28 -0.80
C LEU A 158 15.58 29.72 -1.29
N LYS A 159 15.66 30.18 -2.55
CA LYS A 159 16.90 30.74 -3.11
C LYS A 159 17.34 32.01 -2.37
N ASN A 160 16.38 32.88 -2.08
CA ASN A 160 16.62 34.13 -1.39
C ASN A 160 17.12 33.89 0.03
N LEU A 161 16.42 33.06 0.81
CA LEU A 161 16.81 32.74 2.17
C LEU A 161 18.20 32.08 2.23
N THR A 162 18.48 31.13 1.34
CA THR A 162 19.81 30.49 1.30
C THR A 162 20.92 31.50 0.98
N ARG A 163 20.69 32.44 0.06
CA ARG A 163 21.59 33.55 -0.23
C ARG A 163 21.81 34.46 0.98
N PHE A 164 20.72 34.87 1.65
CA PHE A 164 20.78 35.76 2.81
C PHE A 164 21.59 35.13 3.95
N LEU A 165 21.30 33.86 4.28
CA LEU A 165 22.04 33.14 5.31
C LEU A 165 23.52 32.95 4.95
N HIS A 166 23.82 32.61 3.69
CA HIS A 166 25.21 32.44 3.27
C HIS A 166 26.00 33.76 3.41
N GLN A 167 25.43 34.88 2.99
CA GLN A 167 26.07 36.21 3.11
C GLN A 167 26.31 36.59 4.57
N VAL A 168 25.32 36.37 5.43
CA VAL A 168 25.36 36.81 6.84
C VAL A 168 26.22 35.90 7.73
N HIS A 169 26.25 34.60 7.45
CA HIS A 169 26.99 33.62 8.25
C HIS A 169 28.36 33.23 7.66
N GLY A 170 28.65 33.61 6.42
CA GLY A 170 29.88 33.23 5.71
C GLY A 170 29.98 31.74 5.38
N LYS A 171 28.89 30.99 5.53
CA LYS A 171 28.82 29.55 5.31
C LYS A 171 27.52 29.18 4.64
N ALA A 172 27.61 28.42 3.55
CA ALA A 172 26.44 28.01 2.80
C ALA A 172 25.50 27.13 3.67
N PRO A 173 24.20 27.39 3.70
CA PRO A 173 23.24 26.62 4.49
C PRO A 173 23.04 25.19 3.97
N ILE A 174 22.62 24.32 4.89
CA ILE A 174 22.01 23.03 4.59
C ILE A 174 20.49 23.21 4.54
N VAL A 175 19.84 22.67 3.52
CA VAL A 175 18.40 22.71 3.33
C VAL A 175 17.80 21.34 3.62
N LEU A 176 16.79 21.29 4.48
CA LEU A 176 16.07 20.08 4.87
C LEU A 176 14.58 20.24 4.52
N ILE A 177 14.07 19.40 3.63
CA ILE A 177 12.68 19.47 3.16
C ILE A 177 11.97 18.15 3.48
N ASP A 178 11.00 18.21 4.38
CA ASP A 178 10.14 17.07 4.72
C ASP A 178 8.80 17.16 3.97
N GLU A 179 8.22 15.99 3.67
CA GLU A 179 6.96 15.84 2.93
C GLU A 179 6.90 16.70 1.64
N TYR A 180 8.00 16.76 0.88
CA TYR A 180 8.15 17.63 -0.29
C TYR A 180 7.07 17.44 -1.37
N ASP A 181 6.48 16.25 -1.43
CA ASP A 181 5.48 15.83 -2.40
C ASP A 181 4.03 16.03 -1.91
N ALA A 182 3.80 16.44 -0.66
CA ALA A 182 2.47 16.48 -0.05
C ALA A 182 1.46 17.33 -0.83
N GLY A 183 1.80 18.58 -1.16
CA GLY A 183 0.92 19.46 -1.94
C GLY A 183 0.72 18.98 -3.37
N ILE A 184 1.72 18.34 -3.97
CA ILE A 184 1.64 17.80 -5.33
C ILE A 184 0.71 16.58 -5.38
N VAL A 185 0.83 15.68 -4.40
CA VAL A 185 -0.05 14.50 -4.27
C VAL A 185 -1.50 14.93 -4.00
N ALA A 186 -1.70 15.94 -3.15
CA ALA A 186 -3.01 16.53 -2.91
C ALA A 186 -3.60 17.12 -4.20
N GLY A 187 -2.79 17.87 -4.96
CA GLY A 187 -3.20 18.43 -6.25
C GLY A 187 -3.61 17.37 -7.26
N TYR A 188 -2.91 16.23 -7.31
CA TYR A 188 -3.34 15.11 -8.14
C TYR A 188 -4.68 14.53 -7.71
N THR A 189 -4.85 14.28 -6.41
CA THR A 189 -6.04 13.62 -5.85
C THR A 189 -7.29 14.48 -5.96
N ASN A 190 -7.12 15.80 -5.84
CA ASN A 190 -8.22 16.77 -5.78
C ASN A 190 -8.35 17.64 -7.05
N GLY A 191 -7.58 17.35 -8.11
CA GLY A 191 -7.78 17.95 -9.44
C GLY A 191 -7.09 19.29 -9.71
N PHE A 192 -6.10 19.71 -8.91
CA PHE A 192 -5.29 20.93 -9.09
C PHE A 192 -3.78 20.64 -9.28
N TYR A 193 -3.46 19.49 -9.90
CA TYR A 193 -2.09 19.02 -10.06
C TYR A 193 -1.18 20.00 -10.81
N THR A 194 -1.69 20.63 -11.86
CA THR A 194 -0.91 21.52 -12.73
C THR A 194 -0.42 22.74 -11.96
N GLU A 195 -1.31 23.33 -11.18
CA GLU A 195 -1.07 24.52 -10.36
C GLU A 195 -0.11 24.20 -9.20
N ALA A 196 -0.30 23.06 -8.54
CA ALA A 196 0.61 22.59 -7.50
C ALA A 196 2.03 22.40 -8.05
N VAL A 197 2.17 21.71 -9.18
CA VAL A 197 3.48 21.50 -9.83
C VAL A 197 4.11 22.82 -10.27
N ASP A 198 3.34 23.77 -10.79
CA ASP A 198 3.87 25.08 -11.19
C ASP A 198 4.46 25.85 -9.99
N PHE A 199 3.76 25.86 -8.85
CA PHE A 199 4.26 26.50 -7.63
C PHE A 199 5.47 25.77 -7.02
N PHE A 200 5.31 24.49 -6.67
CA PHE A 200 6.36 23.71 -5.98
C PHE A 200 7.56 23.46 -6.89
N GLY A 201 7.32 23.23 -8.19
CA GLY A 201 8.38 23.08 -9.18
C GLY A 201 9.25 24.33 -9.26
N ALA A 202 8.66 25.51 -9.38
CA ALA A 202 9.41 26.77 -9.38
C ALA A 202 10.17 27.00 -8.06
N PHE A 203 9.55 26.68 -6.92
CA PHE A 203 10.18 26.77 -5.59
C PHE A 203 11.41 25.88 -5.46
N TYR A 204 11.30 24.59 -5.83
CA TYR A 204 12.42 23.65 -5.79
C TYR A 204 13.49 23.99 -6.82
N LEU A 205 13.10 24.32 -8.05
CA LEU A 205 14.03 24.70 -9.11
C LEU A 205 14.88 25.91 -8.70
N ALA A 206 14.25 26.97 -8.20
CA ALA A 206 14.94 28.18 -7.78
C ALA A 206 15.91 27.91 -6.62
N GLY A 207 15.49 27.14 -5.61
CA GLY A 207 16.29 26.89 -4.42
C GLY A 207 17.38 25.84 -4.55
N LEU A 208 17.23 24.87 -5.46
CA LEU A 208 18.07 23.66 -5.48
C LEU A 208 18.93 23.51 -6.73
N LYS A 209 18.47 23.99 -7.90
CA LYS A 209 19.25 23.90 -9.13
C LYS A 209 20.31 24.97 -9.18
N ASP A 210 21.55 24.56 -9.43
CA ASP A 210 22.70 25.45 -9.64
C ASP A 210 22.81 26.57 -8.58
N ASN A 211 22.35 26.32 -7.35
CA ASN A 211 22.36 27.32 -6.29
C ASN A 211 23.77 27.41 -5.68
N PRO A 212 24.52 28.52 -5.89
CA PRO A 212 25.86 28.66 -5.34
C PRO A 212 25.86 28.90 -3.82
N HIS A 213 24.69 29.20 -3.24
CA HIS A 213 24.50 29.42 -1.81
C HIS A 213 23.98 28.18 -1.08
N LEU A 214 24.08 26.99 -1.70
CA LEU A 214 23.67 25.73 -1.10
C LEU A 214 24.91 24.86 -0.82
N GLU A 215 25.09 24.48 0.44
CA GLU A 215 26.03 23.42 0.83
C GLU A 215 25.46 22.07 0.40
N ARG A 216 24.26 21.76 0.92
CA ARG A 216 23.56 20.50 0.67
C ARG A 216 22.07 20.64 0.90
N ALA A 217 21.27 19.90 0.16
CA ALA A 217 19.85 19.70 0.42
C ALA A 217 19.54 18.21 0.63
N VAL A 218 18.76 17.91 1.67
CA VAL A 218 18.17 16.58 1.91
C VAL A 218 16.66 16.73 1.88
N MET A 219 16.02 15.97 1.00
CA MET A 219 14.58 15.96 0.80
C MET A 219 14.02 14.59 1.09
N THR A 220 12.86 14.54 1.70
CA THR A 220 12.11 13.29 1.87
C THR A 220 10.62 13.49 1.67
N GLY A 221 9.96 12.40 1.30
CA GLY A 221 8.57 12.31 0.89
C GLY A 221 8.22 10.84 0.67
N ILE A 222 7.11 10.57 0.00
CA ILE A 222 6.69 9.18 -0.26
C ILE A 222 7.11 8.75 -1.67
N LEU A 223 6.88 9.61 -2.65
CA LEU A 223 7.02 9.29 -4.06
C LEU A 223 8.20 10.06 -4.65
N ARG A 224 8.74 9.57 -5.78
CA ARG A 224 9.58 10.37 -6.68
C ARG A 224 8.67 10.98 -7.74
N VAL A 225 8.22 12.21 -7.52
CA VAL A 225 7.34 12.91 -8.46
C VAL A 225 8.14 13.28 -9.70
N SER A 226 8.02 12.55 -10.80
CA SER A 226 8.62 12.97 -12.07
C SER A 226 7.55 13.66 -12.91
N ARG A 227 7.76 14.93 -13.26
CA ARG A 227 7.13 15.52 -14.45
C ARG A 227 8.27 15.87 -15.40
N GLU A 228 7.98 15.93 -16.69
CA GLU A 228 8.85 16.52 -17.72
C GLU A 228 9.34 17.96 -17.40
N SER A 229 8.98 18.56 -16.25
CA SER A 229 9.51 19.84 -15.76
C SER A 229 10.24 19.80 -14.39
N ILE A 230 9.72 19.23 -13.29
CA ILE A 230 10.37 19.42 -11.96
C ILE A 230 11.75 18.75 -11.88
N PHE A 231 11.84 17.43 -12.09
CA PHE A 231 13.11 16.69 -11.92
C PHE A 231 13.88 16.44 -13.20
N SER A 232 13.25 16.57 -14.37
CA SER A 232 13.98 16.70 -15.64
C SER A 232 14.86 17.96 -15.62
N GLU A 233 14.35 19.06 -15.05
CA GLU A 233 15.11 20.29 -14.90
C GLU A 233 16.06 20.23 -13.70
N LEU A 234 15.69 19.58 -12.57
CA LEU A 234 16.59 19.27 -11.45
C LEU A 234 17.48 18.04 -11.75
N ASN A 235 18.29 18.09 -12.80
CA ASN A 235 19.21 17.00 -13.16
C ASN A 235 20.42 16.84 -12.21
N ASN A 236 20.47 17.59 -11.09
CA ASN A 236 21.50 17.55 -10.06
C ASN A 236 21.08 16.78 -8.78
N VAL A 237 19.93 16.08 -8.80
CA VAL A 237 19.43 15.33 -7.64
C VAL A 237 19.88 13.86 -7.66
N GLY A 238 20.57 13.43 -6.60
CA GLY A 238 20.76 12.02 -6.31
C GLY A 238 19.50 11.44 -5.65
N VAL A 239 18.84 10.52 -6.34
CA VAL A 239 17.60 9.90 -5.87
C VAL A 239 17.88 8.49 -5.35
N TYR A 240 17.50 8.23 -4.10
CA TYR A 240 17.75 6.96 -3.42
C TYR A 240 16.44 6.41 -2.87
N THR A 241 15.67 5.74 -3.73
CA THR A 241 14.39 5.14 -3.35
C THR A 241 14.59 3.90 -2.48
N LEU A 242 13.51 3.22 -2.08
CA LEU A 242 13.61 1.95 -1.35
C LEU A 242 14.25 0.82 -2.17
N LEU A 243 14.39 0.97 -3.49
CA LEU A 243 15.06 -0.02 -4.34
C LEU A 243 16.59 0.15 -4.36
N ALA A 244 17.10 1.28 -3.87
CA ALA A 244 18.52 1.59 -3.78
C ALA A 244 19.16 0.92 -2.55
N LYS A 245 20.45 0.58 -2.66
CA LYS A 245 21.22 0.02 -1.53
C LYS A 245 21.66 1.11 -0.56
N GLU A 246 21.85 2.30 -1.08
CA GLU A 246 22.22 3.48 -0.33
C GLU A 246 21.10 3.91 0.60
N PHE A 247 21.45 4.24 1.85
CA PHE A 247 20.50 4.65 2.90
C PHE A 247 19.39 3.61 3.18
N ASN A 248 19.59 2.34 2.86
CA ASN A 248 18.56 1.31 3.01
C ASN A 248 18.26 0.98 4.47
N THR A 249 19.23 1.08 5.37
CA THR A 249 19.07 0.88 6.83
C THR A 249 18.92 2.19 7.63
N CYS A 250 19.06 3.35 6.96
CA CYS A 250 18.85 4.66 7.59
C CYS A 250 17.38 4.90 8.00
N PHE A 251 16.44 4.15 7.41
CA PHE A 251 15.00 4.28 7.65
C PHE A 251 14.39 2.92 7.92
N GLY A 252 13.41 2.87 8.83
CA GLY A 252 12.91 1.59 9.31
C GLY A 252 13.85 0.89 10.29
N PHE A 253 13.45 -0.26 10.81
CA PHE A 253 14.29 -1.06 11.71
C PHE A 253 14.80 -2.32 11.03
N THR A 254 16.08 -2.65 11.21
CA THR A 254 16.63 -3.94 10.80
C THR A 254 16.17 -5.03 11.76
N GLU A 255 16.35 -6.29 11.37
CA GLU A 255 16.02 -7.42 12.24
C GLU A 255 16.79 -7.37 13.57
N SER A 256 18.09 -7.08 13.53
CA SER A 256 18.93 -6.95 14.73
C SER A 256 18.45 -5.82 15.66
N GLU A 257 18.03 -4.69 15.11
CA GLU A 257 17.51 -3.57 15.91
C GLU A 257 16.17 -3.91 16.59
N VAL A 258 15.32 -4.69 15.91
CA VAL A 258 14.07 -5.18 16.49
C VAL A 258 14.36 -6.22 17.58
N GLU A 259 15.31 -7.13 17.36
CA GLU A 259 15.75 -8.10 18.37
C GLU A 259 16.27 -7.39 19.63
N ASP A 260 17.13 -6.39 19.47
CA ASP A 260 17.67 -5.59 20.57
C ASP A 260 16.58 -4.83 21.33
N LEU A 261 15.58 -4.27 20.63
CA LEU A 261 14.44 -3.61 21.27
C LEU A 261 13.59 -4.60 22.07
N VAL A 262 13.27 -5.75 21.49
CA VAL A 262 12.44 -6.80 22.10
C VAL A 262 13.15 -7.40 23.33
N GLN A 263 14.47 -7.60 23.24
CA GLN A 263 15.29 -8.05 24.37
C GLN A 263 15.29 -7.04 25.51
N ARG A 264 15.50 -5.75 25.21
CA ARG A 264 15.48 -4.68 26.23
C ARG A 264 14.09 -4.47 26.84
N ALA A 265 13.04 -4.78 26.09
CA ALA A 265 11.66 -4.82 26.57
C ALA A 265 11.35 -6.00 27.50
N GLY A 266 12.27 -6.97 27.64
CA GLY A 266 12.08 -8.17 28.46
C GLY A 266 11.14 -9.21 27.82
N ILE A 267 10.98 -9.19 26.49
CA ILE A 267 10.07 -10.10 25.78
C ILE A 267 10.86 -11.27 25.20
N SER A 268 10.86 -12.41 25.89
CA SER A 268 11.40 -13.66 25.37
C SER A 268 10.36 -14.38 24.50
N HIS A 269 10.68 -14.75 23.25
CA HIS A 269 9.92 -15.64 22.34
C HIS A 269 8.95 -15.03 21.29
N THR A 270 8.99 -13.72 21.00
CA THR A 270 8.03 -13.10 20.04
C THR A 270 8.56 -12.83 18.63
N MET A 271 9.87 -13.01 18.39
CA MET A 271 10.47 -12.61 17.10
C MET A 271 9.85 -13.28 15.88
N ASP A 272 9.49 -14.57 15.94
CA ASP A 272 8.84 -15.26 14.82
C ASP A 272 7.46 -14.65 14.48
N ALA A 273 6.70 -14.31 15.52
CA ALA A 273 5.39 -13.71 15.36
C ALA A 273 5.50 -12.26 14.86
N LEU A 274 6.43 -11.48 15.40
CA LEU A 274 6.75 -10.12 14.92
C LEU A 274 7.25 -10.14 13.48
N ARG A 275 8.06 -11.14 13.11
CA ARG A 275 8.54 -11.34 11.73
C ARG A 275 7.39 -11.57 10.78
N GLY A 276 6.46 -12.46 11.13
CA GLY A 276 5.28 -12.75 10.30
C GLY A 276 4.28 -11.59 10.21
N TYR A 277 4.23 -10.71 11.21
CA TYR A 277 3.24 -9.64 11.30
C TYR A 277 3.74 -8.28 10.80
N TYR A 278 5.00 -7.92 11.08
CA TYR A 278 5.55 -6.57 10.85
C TYR A 278 6.83 -6.50 9.98
N ASN A 279 7.53 -7.61 9.71
CA ASN A 279 8.67 -7.63 8.77
C ASN A 279 8.17 -7.60 7.32
N GLY A 280 9.06 -7.73 6.34
CA GLY A 280 8.73 -8.07 4.98
C GLY A 280 8.92 -6.92 4.00
N TYR A 281 9.48 -5.78 4.39
CA TYR A 281 9.93 -4.80 3.41
C TYR A 281 11.35 -5.16 2.97
N ASP A 282 11.64 -5.02 1.67
CA ASP A 282 12.98 -5.19 1.09
C ASP A 282 13.46 -3.80 0.67
N PHE A 283 14.41 -3.23 1.41
CA PHE A 283 15.05 -1.97 1.06
C PHE A 283 16.45 -2.26 0.52
N GLY A 284 16.61 -2.18 -0.80
CA GLY A 284 17.90 -2.46 -1.44
C GLY A 284 18.50 -3.82 -1.12
N GLY A 285 17.68 -4.83 -0.80
CA GLY A 285 18.10 -6.16 -0.36
C GLY A 285 18.20 -6.37 1.15
N GLU A 286 17.89 -5.36 1.97
CA GLU A 286 17.82 -5.48 3.43
C GLU A 286 16.38 -5.66 3.91
N ALA A 287 16.18 -6.57 4.85
CA ALA A 287 14.88 -6.78 5.48
C ALA A 287 14.61 -5.70 6.52
N ILE A 288 13.57 -4.89 6.28
CA ILE A 288 13.23 -3.74 7.10
C ILE A 288 11.82 -3.88 7.68
N TYR A 289 11.70 -3.57 8.97
CA TYR A 289 10.45 -3.49 9.72
C TYR A 289 9.94 -2.05 9.76
N ASN A 290 8.61 -1.90 9.82
CA ASN A 290 7.99 -0.60 10.06
C ASN A 290 8.18 -0.16 11.52
N PRO A 291 8.84 0.99 11.80
CA PRO A 291 9.08 1.48 13.16
C PRO A 291 7.80 1.70 13.96
N TRP A 292 6.79 2.30 13.35
CA TRP A 292 5.54 2.61 14.04
C TRP A 292 4.84 1.34 14.51
N SER A 293 4.77 0.31 13.67
CA SER A 293 4.15 -0.96 14.07
C SER A 293 4.90 -1.64 15.22
N ILE A 294 6.23 -1.67 15.17
CA ILE A 294 7.07 -2.24 16.23
C ILE A 294 6.96 -1.44 17.53
N LEU A 295 7.12 -0.11 17.48
CA LEU A 295 7.02 0.74 18.66
C LEU A 295 5.62 0.69 19.27
N THR A 296 4.56 0.68 18.45
CA THR A 296 3.18 0.59 18.96
C THR A 296 2.92 -0.77 19.63
N TYR A 297 3.41 -1.87 19.04
CA TYR A 297 3.38 -3.19 19.67
C TYR A 297 4.09 -3.18 21.03
N LEU A 298 5.30 -2.62 21.08
CA LEU A 298 6.10 -2.59 22.31
C LEU A 298 5.53 -1.62 23.35
N ALA A 299 4.85 -0.55 22.96
CA ALA A 299 4.15 0.37 23.87
C ALA A 299 2.84 -0.21 24.40
N ASN A 300 2.19 -1.12 23.67
CA ASN A 300 0.95 -1.75 24.09
C ASN A 300 1.18 -2.69 25.28
N GLU A 301 0.51 -2.49 26.42
CA GLU A 301 0.71 -3.31 27.64
C GLU A 301 0.39 -4.80 27.44
N ILE A 302 -0.61 -5.10 26.60
CA ILE A 302 -1.08 -6.46 26.30
C ILE A 302 -0.14 -7.18 25.32
N LYS A 303 0.71 -6.43 24.60
CA LYS A 303 1.60 -6.92 23.54
C LYS A 303 0.83 -7.70 22.46
N GLU A 304 -0.32 -7.15 22.04
CA GLU A 304 -1.18 -7.75 21.02
C GLU A 304 -0.66 -7.47 19.61
N LEU A 305 -0.74 -8.47 18.71
CA LEU A 305 -0.40 -8.28 17.29
C LEU A 305 -1.59 -7.69 16.54
N MET A 306 -1.50 -6.41 16.20
CA MET A 306 -2.57 -5.63 15.60
C MET A 306 -2.07 -4.84 14.39
N PRO A 307 -2.95 -4.50 13.44
CA PRO A 307 -2.57 -3.74 12.26
C PRO A 307 -2.41 -2.23 12.56
N TYR A 308 -1.34 -1.87 13.27
CA TYR A 308 -1.02 -0.52 13.73
C TYR A 308 -0.67 0.48 12.61
N TRP A 309 -0.25 0.00 11.44
CA TRP A 309 0.09 0.84 10.28
C TRP A 309 -1.14 1.47 9.61
N ILE A 310 -2.36 0.97 9.86
CA ILE A 310 -3.59 1.40 9.18
C ILE A 310 -3.72 2.93 9.22
N ASN A 311 -3.70 3.54 8.03
CA ASN A 311 -3.86 4.98 7.86
C ASN A 311 -4.98 5.26 6.86
N THR A 312 -6.13 5.72 7.36
CA THR A 312 -7.37 5.95 6.61
C THR A 312 -7.24 7.03 5.52
N SER A 313 -6.32 7.99 5.66
CA SER A 313 -6.15 9.15 4.76
C SER A 313 -5.19 8.91 3.59
N ALA A 314 -4.19 8.03 3.73
CA ALA A 314 -3.27 7.64 2.64
C ALA A 314 -3.95 6.83 1.55
N ASN A 315 -5.08 6.21 1.93
CA ASN A 315 -5.82 5.29 1.11
C ASN A 315 -6.45 5.95 -0.12
N THR A 316 -6.63 7.27 -0.18
CA THR A 316 -7.41 7.88 -1.28
C THR A 316 -6.77 7.68 -2.64
N LEU A 317 -5.47 7.96 -2.80
CA LEU A 317 -4.76 7.76 -4.08
C LEU A 317 -4.73 6.28 -4.45
N VAL A 318 -4.39 5.40 -3.50
CA VAL A 318 -4.32 3.96 -3.75
C VAL A 318 -5.70 3.39 -4.08
N LYS A 319 -6.75 3.77 -3.34
CA LYS A 319 -8.15 3.40 -3.61
C LYS A 319 -8.58 3.88 -4.99
N GLU A 320 -8.28 5.13 -5.35
CA GLU A 320 -8.64 5.68 -6.65
C GLU A 320 -7.95 4.92 -7.78
N LEU A 321 -6.66 4.63 -7.66
CA LEU A 321 -5.91 3.87 -8.68
C LEU A 321 -6.35 2.41 -8.77
N LEU A 322 -6.59 1.75 -7.63
CA LEU A 322 -7.14 0.40 -7.61
C LEU A 322 -8.53 0.36 -8.27
N ARG A 323 -9.37 1.37 -8.03
CA ARG A 323 -10.67 1.51 -8.69
C ARG A 323 -10.52 1.71 -10.20
N LEU A 324 -9.63 2.61 -10.62
CA LEU A 324 -9.41 2.93 -12.04
C LEU A 324 -8.87 1.74 -12.83
N HIS A 325 -8.02 0.93 -12.21
CA HIS A 325 -7.33 -0.21 -12.87
C HIS A 325 -7.91 -1.57 -12.50
N ALA A 326 -9.01 -1.62 -11.75
CA ALA A 326 -9.55 -2.82 -11.11
C ALA A 326 -9.62 -4.02 -12.07
N PHE A 327 -10.08 -3.79 -13.29
CA PHE A 327 -10.24 -4.83 -14.32
C PHE A 327 -8.92 -5.30 -14.91
N VAL A 328 -7.97 -4.39 -15.13
CA VAL A 328 -6.68 -4.70 -15.76
C VAL A 328 -5.80 -5.52 -14.82
N VAL A 329 -5.88 -5.25 -13.51
CA VAL A 329 -5.00 -5.88 -12.51
C VAL A 329 -5.69 -6.95 -11.67
N GLU A 330 -6.91 -7.34 -12.00
CA GLU A 330 -7.74 -8.23 -11.19
C GLU A 330 -7.02 -9.55 -10.83
N LYS A 331 -6.42 -10.21 -11.83
CA LYS A 331 -5.67 -11.47 -11.66
C LYS A 331 -4.47 -11.29 -10.72
N ASP A 332 -3.80 -10.15 -10.82
CA ASP A 332 -2.61 -9.84 -10.04
C ASP A 332 -2.98 -9.55 -8.58
N ILE A 333 -3.98 -8.69 -8.37
CA ILE A 333 -4.51 -8.37 -7.05
C ILE A 333 -5.01 -9.63 -6.35
N ARG A 334 -5.72 -10.51 -7.07
CA ARG A 334 -6.13 -11.82 -6.51
C ARG A 334 -4.95 -12.67 -6.10
N THR A 335 -3.94 -12.80 -6.97
CA THR A 335 -2.71 -13.54 -6.65
C THR A 335 -2.02 -12.98 -5.41
N LEU A 336 -2.00 -11.66 -5.25
CA LEU A 336 -1.46 -10.99 -4.06
C LEU A 336 -2.29 -11.25 -2.80
N LEU A 337 -3.62 -11.19 -2.88
CA LEU A 337 -4.54 -11.46 -1.75
C LEU A 337 -4.48 -12.92 -1.26
N GLU A 338 -4.17 -13.86 -2.17
CA GLU A 338 -3.89 -15.28 -1.91
C GLU A 338 -2.47 -15.51 -1.34
N ARG A 339 -1.75 -14.44 -0.94
CA ARG A 339 -0.36 -14.46 -0.46
C ARG A 339 0.65 -14.95 -1.50
N GLY A 340 0.29 -14.90 -2.79
CA GLY A 340 1.19 -15.13 -3.90
C GLY A 340 2.06 -13.92 -4.23
N SER A 341 2.76 -13.99 -5.35
CA SER A 341 3.62 -12.91 -5.85
C SER A 341 3.46 -12.73 -7.36
N ILE A 342 3.81 -11.54 -7.86
CA ILE A 342 3.76 -11.19 -9.28
C ILE A 342 5.10 -10.58 -9.69
N ASP A 343 5.59 -10.89 -10.89
CA ASP A 343 6.83 -10.31 -11.40
C ASP A 343 6.49 -9.09 -12.30
N ARG A 344 7.02 -7.92 -11.98
CA ARG A 344 6.73 -6.66 -12.68
C ARG A 344 7.98 -5.83 -12.90
N GLU A 345 8.01 -5.11 -14.01
CA GLU A 345 8.97 -4.01 -14.19
C GLU A 345 8.50 -2.81 -13.37
N LEU A 346 9.44 -2.19 -12.66
CA LEU A 346 9.20 -0.93 -11.96
C LEU A 346 9.89 0.22 -12.71
N ASP A 347 9.28 1.39 -12.68
CA ASP A 347 9.94 2.64 -13.08
C ASP A 347 9.92 3.58 -11.88
N GLU A 348 11.10 3.93 -11.40
CA GLU A 348 11.24 4.84 -10.26
C GLU A 348 10.76 6.25 -10.61
N ASN A 349 10.71 6.62 -11.89
CA ASN A 349 10.18 7.89 -12.37
C ASN A 349 8.66 7.84 -12.48
N ILE A 350 7.94 8.32 -11.48
CA ILE A 350 6.48 8.32 -11.51
C ILE A 350 5.97 9.57 -12.21
N VAL A 351 5.48 9.40 -13.43
CA VAL A 351 4.76 10.44 -14.17
C VAL A 351 3.29 10.42 -13.76
N PHE A 352 2.87 11.37 -12.93
CA PHE A 352 1.51 11.38 -12.37
C PHE A 352 0.42 11.45 -13.44
N VAL A 353 0.67 12.13 -14.56
CA VAL A 353 -0.28 12.20 -15.68
C VAL A 353 -0.55 10.82 -16.30
N GLU A 354 0.41 9.89 -16.21
CA GLU A 354 0.27 8.52 -16.71
C GLU A 354 -0.45 7.58 -15.73
N LEU A 355 -0.66 8.00 -14.47
CA LEU A 355 -1.29 7.16 -13.45
C LEU A 355 -2.69 6.70 -13.84
N LYS A 356 -3.44 7.49 -14.61
CA LYS A 356 -4.77 7.10 -15.13
C LYS A 356 -4.70 6.17 -16.35
N ARG A 357 -3.55 6.07 -17.01
CA ARG A 357 -3.39 5.39 -18.31
C ARG A 357 -2.56 4.11 -18.25
N SER A 358 -1.78 3.91 -17.18
CA SER A 358 -0.80 2.83 -17.08
C SER A 358 -0.94 2.04 -15.79
N SER A 359 -1.21 0.75 -15.90
CA SER A 359 -1.17 -0.19 -14.77
C SER A 359 0.24 -0.37 -14.20
N ARG A 360 1.30 -0.05 -14.97
CA ARG A 360 2.69 -0.02 -14.47
C ARG A 360 2.86 1.03 -13.36
N ALA A 361 2.25 2.20 -13.54
CA ALA A 361 2.33 3.28 -12.57
C ALA A 361 1.62 2.94 -11.25
N LEU A 362 0.55 2.13 -11.29
CA LEU A 362 -0.09 1.57 -10.08
C LEU A 362 0.90 0.73 -9.25
N TRP A 363 1.66 -0.17 -9.88
CA TRP A 363 2.62 -1.01 -9.16
C TRP A 363 3.73 -0.19 -8.49
N ASN A 364 4.23 0.85 -9.17
CA ASN A 364 5.17 1.79 -8.57
C ASN A 364 4.58 2.45 -7.31
N ILE A 365 3.36 2.99 -7.41
CA ILE A 365 2.69 3.63 -6.27
C ILE A 365 2.55 2.64 -5.11
N LEU A 366 2.04 1.44 -5.35
CA LEU A 366 1.84 0.43 -4.30
C LEU A 366 3.15 0.05 -3.60
N VAL A 367 4.26 -0.04 -4.33
CA VAL A 367 5.58 -0.29 -3.75
C VAL A 367 6.06 0.90 -2.91
N PHE A 368 6.10 2.11 -3.47
CA PHE A 368 6.67 3.28 -2.77
C PHE A 368 5.79 3.80 -1.62
N THR A 369 4.50 3.50 -1.63
CA THR A 369 3.58 3.79 -0.52
C THR A 369 3.59 2.73 0.58
N GLY A 370 4.29 1.60 0.38
CA GLY A 370 4.47 0.54 1.39
C GLY A 370 3.39 -0.54 1.38
N TYR A 371 2.55 -0.62 0.35
CA TYR A 371 1.56 -1.69 0.23
C TYR A 371 2.16 -2.97 -0.37
N LEU A 372 3.21 -2.87 -1.18
CA LEU A 372 3.94 -4.01 -1.72
C LEU A 372 5.42 -3.97 -1.36
N LYS A 373 6.00 -5.14 -1.10
CA LYS A 373 7.46 -5.33 -1.12
C LYS A 373 7.91 -5.67 -2.53
N ALA A 374 9.12 -5.24 -2.89
CA ALA A 374 9.71 -5.49 -4.20
C ALA A 374 11.08 -6.13 -4.04
N VAL A 375 11.21 -7.42 -4.41
CA VAL A 375 12.49 -8.13 -4.37
C VAL A 375 13.06 -8.23 -5.78
N ARG A 376 14.25 -7.66 -5.99
CA ARG A 376 14.90 -7.63 -7.30
C ARG A 376 15.18 -9.05 -7.79
N GLN A 377 14.78 -9.34 -9.03
CA GLN A 377 15.04 -10.64 -9.65
C GLN A 377 16.38 -10.64 -10.40
N PRO A 378 17.04 -11.82 -10.52
CA PRO A 378 18.19 -11.98 -11.40
C PRO A 378 17.83 -11.56 -12.82
N ARG A 379 18.75 -10.85 -13.48
CA ARG A 379 18.52 -10.34 -14.83
C ARG A 379 18.60 -11.48 -15.83
N GLY A 380 17.53 -11.69 -16.60
CA GLY A 380 17.51 -12.67 -17.69
C GLY A 380 18.26 -12.18 -18.93
N PRO A 381 18.66 -13.10 -19.85
CA PRO A 381 19.22 -12.72 -21.14
C PRO A 381 18.25 -11.81 -21.92
N GLY A 382 18.73 -10.65 -22.39
CA GLY A 382 17.92 -9.72 -23.20
C GLY A 382 16.99 -8.77 -22.42
N GLN A 383 16.99 -8.79 -21.08
CA GLN A 383 16.19 -7.84 -20.29
C GLN A 383 16.85 -6.45 -20.21
N THR A 384 16.15 -5.43 -20.69
CA THR A 384 16.59 -4.01 -20.64
C THR A 384 16.27 -3.34 -19.30
N TRP A 385 15.17 -3.72 -18.66
CA TRP A 385 14.69 -3.14 -17.40
C TRP A 385 14.76 -4.13 -16.24
N PRO A 386 15.00 -3.66 -14.99
CA PRO A 386 14.99 -4.54 -13.83
C PRO A 386 13.56 -5.04 -13.55
N VAL A 387 13.43 -6.35 -13.35
CA VAL A 387 12.19 -7.00 -12.93
C VAL A 387 12.24 -7.24 -11.42
N PHE A 388 11.12 -7.01 -10.77
CA PHE A 388 10.93 -7.19 -9.34
C PHE A 388 9.80 -8.16 -9.08
N ARG A 389 9.99 -9.04 -8.11
CA ARG A 389 8.92 -9.86 -7.54
C ARG A 389 8.20 -9.06 -6.48
N LEU A 390 6.94 -8.77 -6.74
CA LEU A 390 6.07 -8.01 -5.86
C LEU A 390 5.18 -8.93 -5.04
N SER A 391 5.02 -8.62 -3.76
CA SER A 391 4.11 -9.34 -2.87
C SER A 391 3.65 -8.44 -1.73
N ILE A 392 2.57 -8.81 -1.05
CA ILE A 392 2.15 -8.13 0.17
C ILE A 392 3.21 -8.39 1.26
N PRO A 393 3.74 -7.37 1.95
CA PRO A 393 4.91 -7.52 2.80
C PRO A 393 4.67 -8.46 3.99
N ASN A 394 3.52 -8.33 4.65
CA ASN A 394 3.22 -9.05 5.88
C ASN A 394 1.71 -9.15 6.16
N THR A 395 1.38 -9.76 7.30
CA THR A 395 0.01 -9.95 7.76
C THR A 395 -0.71 -8.64 8.05
N GLU A 396 -0.03 -7.65 8.61
CA GLU A 396 -0.59 -6.31 8.85
C GLU A 396 -1.09 -5.67 7.54
N VAL A 397 -0.24 -5.59 6.52
CA VAL A 397 -0.61 -4.99 5.24
C VAL A 397 -1.63 -5.85 4.48
N SER A 398 -1.57 -7.18 4.62
CA SER A 398 -2.60 -8.08 4.08
C SER A 398 -3.99 -7.78 4.64
N TYR A 399 -4.07 -7.45 5.93
CA TYR A 399 -5.33 -7.04 6.55
C TYR A 399 -5.83 -5.69 5.98
N VAL A 400 -4.92 -4.73 5.77
CA VAL A 400 -5.25 -3.43 5.16
C VAL A 400 -5.80 -3.60 3.75
N TYR A 401 -5.19 -4.46 2.92
CA TYR A 401 -5.68 -4.76 1.58
C TYR A 401 -7.11 -5.30 1.60
N ARG A 402 -7.36 -6.32 2.43
CA ARG A 402 -8.67 -6.97 2.51
C ARG A 402 -9.75 -6.00 2.95
N THR A 403 -9.52 -5.26 4.04
CA THR A 403 -10.47 -4.29 4.58
C THR A 403 -10.70 -3.08 3.66
N THR A 404 -9.64 -2.58 3.02
CA THR A 404 -9.75 -1.46 2.06
C THR A 404 -10.53 -1.86 0.81
N PHE A 405 -10.24 -3.05 0.27
CA PHE A 405 -10.94 -3.59 -0.89
C PHE A 405 -12.42 -3.87 -0.57
N GLN A 406 -12.71 -4.43 0.60
CA GLN A 406 -14.09 -4.61 1.10
C GLN A 406 -14.82 -3.27 1.21
N SER A 407 -14.24 -2.29 1.92
CA SER A 407 -14.85 -0.96 2.09
C SER A 407 -15.16 -0.30 0.74
N TRP A 408 -14.24 -0.39 -0.23
CA TRP A 408 -14.48 0.14 -1.58
C TRP A 408 -15.64 -0.57 -2.29
N MET A 409 -15.65 -1.91 -2.27
CA MET A 409 -16.74 -2.69 -2.86
C MET A 409 -18.07 -2.40 -2.16
N ASP A 410 -18.09 -2.22 -0.84
CA ASP A 410 -19.27 -1.89 -0.04
C ASP A 410 -19.86 -0.54 -0.42
N GLU A 411 -19.01 0.50 -0.53
CA GLU A 411 -19.43 1.83 -0.99
C GLU A 411 -20.05 1.77 -2.38
N GLY A 412 -19.42 1.00 -3.28
CA GLY A 412 -19.93 0.75 -4.62
C GLY A 412 -21.28 0.04 -4.66
N MET A 413 -21.41 -1.03 -3.87
CA MET A 413 -22.66 -1.79 -3.74
C MET A 413 -23.77 -0.95 -3.11
N ARG A 414 -23.47 -0.12 -2.11
CA ARG A 414 -24.47 0.78 -1.48
C ARG A 414 -25.09 1.73 -2.49
N ALA A 415 -24.31 2.26 -3.43
CA ALA A 415 -24.82 3.08 -4.52
C ALA A 415 -25.79 2.30 -5.45
N GLN A 416 -25.73 0.97 -5.44
CA GLN A 416 -26.64 0.07 -6.18
C GLN A 416 -27.71 -0.57 -5.27
N GLY A 417 -27.88 -0.10 -4.03
CA GLY A 417 -28.86 -0.64 -3.07
C GLY A 417 -28.43 -1.94 -2.37
N GLY A 418 -27.17 -2.35 -2.49
CA GLY A 418 -26.62 -3.55 -1.86
C GLY A 418 -25.65 -3.30 -0.70
N ALA A 419 -25.20 -4.37 -0.05
CA ALA A 419 -24.15 -4.38 0.98
C ALA A 419 -23.43 -5.74 1.00
N ILE A 420 -22.10 -5.75 1.16
CA ILE A 420 -21.30 -7.00 1.20
C ILE A 420 -21.67 -7.83 2.41
N GLU A 421 -21.85 -7.21 3.59
CA GLU A 421 -22.23 -7.92 4.80
C GLU A 421 -23.52 -8.73 4.59
N LYS A 422 -24.56 -8.11 4.00
CA LYS A 422 -25.80 -8.80 3.62
C LYS A 422 -25.58 -9.91 2.61
N LEU A 423 -24.69 -9.71 1.64
CA LEU A 423 -24.33 -10.72 0.65
C LEU A 423 -23.70 -11.94 1.31
N LEU A 424 -22.70 -11.73 2.17
CA LEU A 424 -21.97 -12.80 2.86
C LEU A 424 -22.85 -13.52 3.87
N ASP A 425 -23.69 -12.80 4.62
CA ASP A 425 -24.65 -13.38 5.55
C ASP A 425 -25.68 -14.22 4.80
N ALA A 426 -26.23 -13.72 3.69
CA ALA A 426 -27.16 -14.47 2.87
C ALA A 426 -26.52 -15.73 2.27
N LEU A 427 -25.27 -15.63 1.84
CA LEU A 427 -24.49 -16.76 1.32
C LEU A 427 -24.31 -17.85 2.39
N LEU A 428 -23.85 -17.47 3.59
CA LEU A 428 -23.60 -18.40 4.69
C LEU A 428 -24.90 -18.96 5.29
N ALA A 429 -26.00 -18.20 5.28
CA ALA A 429 -27.32 -18.67 5.72
C ALA A 429 -28.04 -19.52 4.65
N GLY A 430 -27.52 -19.59 3.43
CA GLY A 430 -28.19 -20.25 2.30
C GLY A 430 -29.43 -19.52 1.79
N ASN A 431 -29.59 -18.23 2.09
CA ASN A 431 -30.69 -17.40 1.64
C ASN A 431 -30.47 -16.96 0.18
N VAL A 432 -30.89 -17.82 -0.75
CA VAL A 432 -30.67 -17.61 -2.20
C VAL A 432 -31.32 -16.35 -2.73
N THR A 433 -32.50 -15.97 -2.23
CA THR A 433 -33.21 -14.78 -2.72
C THR A 433 -32.44 -13.51 -2.38
N GLU A 434 -32.01 -13.36 -1.12
CA GLU A 434 -31.21 -12.21 -0.71
C GLU A 434 -29.83 -12.23 -1.37
N PHE A 435 -29.19 -13.41 -1.43
CA PHE A 435 -27.88 -13.55 -2.06
C PHE A 435 -27.93 -13.19 -3.55
N GLU A 436 -28.96 -13.60 -4.31
CA GLU A 436 -29.16 -13.21 -5.70
C GLU A 436 -29.32 -11.69 -5.84
N ALA A 437 -30.13 -11.06 -4.98
CA ALA A 437 -30.36 -9.61 -5.02
C ALA A 437 -29.06 -8.83 -4.75
N GLN A 438 -28.32 -9.22 -3.71
CA GLN A 438 -27.05 -8.57 -3.35
C GLN A 438 -25.98 -8.82 -4.40
N LEU A 439 -25.88 -10.04 -4.94
CA LEU A 439 -24.93 -10.38 -6.00
C LEU A 439 -25.27 -9.65 -7.32
N GLY A 440 -26.56 -9.40 -7.58
CA GLY A 440 -27.02 -8.54 -8.67
C GLY A 440 -26.59 -7.09 -8.51
N ALA A 441 -26.74 -6.50 -7.31
CA ALA A 441 -26.25 -5.15 -7.01
C ALA A 441 -24.72 -5.05 -7.18
N PHE A 442 -24.00 -6.10 -6.75
CA PHE A 442 -22.56 -6.21 -6.96
C PHE A 442 -22.19 -6.28 -8.46
N ALA A 443 -22.87 -7.11 -9.25
CA ALA A 443 -22.64 -7.20 -10.69
C ALA A 443 -22.98 -5.88 -11.42
N LEU A 444 -24.02 -5.16 -10.99
CA LEU A 444 -24.36 -3.85 -11.54
C LEU A 444 -23.25 -2.81 -11.33
N TYR A 445 -22.62 -2.84 -10.15
CA TYR A 445 -21.50 -1.97 -9.81
C TYR A 445 -20.22 -2.34 -10.57
N CYS A 446 -19.84 -3.63 -10.53
CA CYS A 446 -18.57 -4.10 -11.04
C CYS A 446 -18.56 -4.32 -12.55
N VAL A 447 -19.69 -4.48 -13.24
CA VAL A 447 -19.72 -4.83 -14.67
C VAL A 447 -20.08 -3.61 -15.50
N SER A 448 -19.26 -2.55 -15.49
CA SER A 448 -19.51 -1.38 -16.36
C SER A 448 -19.22 -1.70 -17.84
N PHE A 449 -20.00 -1.07 -18.73
CA PHE A 449 -20.05 -1.26 -20.18
C PHE A 449 -18.65 -1.31 -20.83
N HIS A 450 -18.27 -2.47 -21.40
CA HIS A 450 -17.21 -2.77 -22.38
C HIS A 450 -16.18 -3.86 -22.02
N ASP A 451 -16.06 -4.33 -20.77
CA ASP A 451 -14.87 -5.10 -20.34
C ASP A 451 -15.01 -6.62 -20.14
N VAL A 452 -16.18 -7.23 -20.38
CA VAL A 452 -16.24 -8.71 -20.36
C VAL A 452 -15.59 -9.22 -21.65
N ASP A 453 -14.29 -9.47 -21.60
CA ASP A 453 -13.53 -10.07 -22.68
C ASP A 453 -14.31 -11.29 -23.20
N ALA A 454 -14.84 -11.19 -24.42
CA ALA A 454 -15.84 -12.12 -24.96
C ALA A 454 -15.33 -13.57 -25.07
N ARG A 455 -14.04 -13.79 -24.79
CA ARG A 455 -13.35 -15.07 -24.83
C ARG A 455 -13.59 -15.93 -23.59
N ASP A 456 -13.70 -15.38 -22.38
CA ASP A 456 -13.91 -16.20 -21.16
C ASP A 456 -14.62 -15.47 -19.98
N PRO A 457 -15.92 -15.19 -20.10
CA PRO A 457 -16.70 -14.47 -19.08
C PRO A 457 -16.79 -15.19 -17.73
N GLU A 458 -16.70 -16.53 -17.68
CA GLU A 458 -16.80 -17.28 -16.43
C GLU A 458 -15.61 -17.02 -15.50
N ARG A 459 -14.40 -16.95 -16.07
CA ARG A 459 -13.18 -16.65 -15.31
C ARG A 459 -13.20 -15.28 -14.65
N PHE A 460 -13.82 -14.31 -15.31
CA PHE A 460 -14.02 -12.97 -14.78
C PHE A 460 -14.92 -12.99 -13.53
N TYR A 461 -16.11 -13.59 -13.62
CA TYR A 461 -17.02 -13.67 -12.46
C TYR A 461 -16.46 -14.50 -11.31
N GLN A 462 -15.75 -15.60 -11.61
CA GLN A 462 -15.08 -16.39 -10.58
C GLN A 462 -14.07 -15.57 -9.79
N GLY A 463 -13.41 -14.62 -10.46
CA GLY A 463 -12.44 -13.76 -9.84
C GLY A 463 -12.95 -12.69 -8.94
N LEU A 464 -13.98 -12.00 -9.40
CA LEU A 464 -14.74 -11.09 -8.57
C LEU A 464 -15.28 -11.80 -7.33
N MET A 465 -15.81 -13.02 -7.49
CA MET A 465 -16.29 -13.84 -6.38
C MET A 465 -15.18 -14.20 -5.39
N ILE A 466 -13.98 -14.59 -5.85
CA ILE A 466 -12.86 -14.89 -4.92
C ILE A 466 -12.43 -13.64 -4.16
N GLY A 467 -12.30 -12.50 -4.84
CA GLY A 467 -11.93 -11.23 -4.21
C GLY A 467 -12.94 -10.81 -3.14
N LEU A 468 -14.23 -10.99 -3.41
CA LEU A 468 -15.32 -10.76 -2.46
C LEU A 468 -15.26 -11.72 -1.27
N LEU A 469 -15.10 -13.02 -1.52
CA LEU A 469 -15.14 -14.07 -0.51
C LEU A 469 -13.89 -14.15 0.36
N ALA A 470 -12.76 -13.58 -0.08
CA ALA A 470 -11.54 -13.44 0.73
C ALA A 470 -11.79 -12.73 2.08
N SER A 471 -12.88 -11.97 2.18
CA SER A 471 -13.38 -11.36 3.43
C SER A 471 -13.78 -12.34 4.52
N LEU A 472 -14.10 -13.58 4.17
CA LEU A 472 -14.46 -14.61 5.13
C LEU A 472 -13.24 -15.15 5.89
N GLU A 473 -12.02 -14.83 5.45
CA GLU A 473 -10.80 -15.15 6.18
C GLU A 473 -10.57 -14.20 7.37
N PRO A 474 -10.07 -14.68 8.52
CA PRO A 474 -9.54 -16.02 8.74
C PRO A 474 -10.58 -17.08 9.13
N GLY A 475 -11.84 -16.70 9.37
CA GLY A 475 -12.88 -17.62 9.89
C GLY A 475 -13.23 -18.79 8.96
N TYR A 476 -13.02 -18.61 7.67
CA TYR A 476 -13.18 -19.63 6.64
C TYR A 476 -11.89 -19.79 5.82
N GLU A 477 -11.76 -20.93 5.17
CA GLU A 477 -10.80 -21.20 4.11
C GLU A 477 -11.54 -21.16 2.77
N VAL A 478 -11.17 -20.22 1.90
CA VAL A 478 -11.76 -20.07 0.57
C VAL A 478 -10.81 -20.67 -0.47
N ARG A 479 -11.30 -21.65 -1.25
CA ARG A 479 -10.54 -22.33 -2.31
C ARG A 479 -11.24 -22.15 -3.65
N SER A 480 -10.48 -21.84 -4.69
CA SER A 480 -10.92 -21.88 -6.08
C SER A 480 -10.13 -22.91 -6.87
N ASN A 481 -10.80 -23.67 -7.74
CA ASN A 481 -10.11 -24.64 -8.57
C ASN A 481 -9.72 -24.01 -9.92
N ARG A 482 -8.41 -23.78 -10.09
CA ARG A 482 -7.84 -22.92 -11.14
C ARG A 482 -7.51 -23.67 -12.45
N GLU A 483 -7.37 -25.01 -12.46
CA GLU A 483 -6.76 -25.72 -13.61
C GLU A 483 -7.25 -27.14 -13.98
N SER A 484 -8.23 -27.76 -13.30
CA SER A 484 -8.60 -29.15 -13.63
C SER A 484 -10.10 -29.32 -13.76
N GLY A 485 -10.61 -29.47 -14.99
CA GLY A 485 -11.99 -29.88 -15.29
C GLY A 485 -12.35 -31.31 -14.82
N GLU A 486 -11.65 -31.83 -13.80
CA GLU A 486 -11.72 -33.18 -13.28
C GLU A 486 -12.32 -33.22 -11.86
N GLY A 487 -13.53 -32.66 -11.68
CA GLY A 487 -14.38 -33.02 -10.55
C GLY A 487 -14.25 -32.19 -9.26
N ARG A 488 -13.87 -30.90 -9.32
CA ARG A 488 -13.92 -29.95 -8.19
C ARG A 488 -14.82 -28.73 -8.49
N PRO A 489 -15.42 -28.10 -7.48
CA PRO A 489 -16.28 -26.92 -7.66
C PRO A 489 -15.46 -25.67 -8.01
N ASP A 490 -16.10 -24.68 -8.62
CA ASP A 490 -15.44 -23.42 -8.98
C ASP A 490 -14.98 -22.64 -7.75
N VAL A 491 -15.79 -22.62 -6.68
CA VAL A 491 -15.42 -22.05 -5.38
C VAL A 491 -15.95 -22.94 -4.24
N MET A 492 -15.11 -23.16 -3.23
CA MET A 492 -15.47 -23.85 -1.99
C MET A 492 -15.07 -23.01 -0.78
N ILE A 493 -15.99 -22.88 0.16
CA ILE A 493 -15.82 -22.13 1.40
C ILE A 493 -15.95 -23.13 2.55
N LYS A 494 -14.83 -23.37 3.23
CA LYS A 494 -14.74 -24.32 4.33
C LYS A 494 -14.60 -23.58 5.66
N PRO A 495 -15.47 -23.79 6.65
CA PRO A 495 -15.30 -23.19 7.97
C PRO A 495 -14.05 -23.72 8.67
N ARG A 496 -13.34 -22.86 9.41
CA ARG A 496 -12.23 -23.29 10.28
C ARG A 496 -12.68 -23.69 11.68
N SER A 497 -13.88 -23.27 12.09
CA SER A 497 -14.48 -23.59 13.39
C SER A 497 -15.66 -24.54 13.23
N PRO A 498 -15.83 -25.54 14.13
CA PRO A 498 -17.01 -26.40 14.15
C PRO A 498 -18.33 -25.62 14.26
N GLY A 499 -19.41 -26.18 13.72
CA GLY A 499 -20.77 -25.60 13.81
C GLY A 499 -21.09 -24.49 12.80
N LYS A 500 -20.11 -24.05 12.00
CA LYS A 500 -20.35 -23.10 10.91
C LYS A 500 -20.70 -23.82 9.59
N PRO A 501 -21.50 -23.22 8.70
CA PRO A 501 -21.89 -23.83 7.43
C PRO A 501 -20.74 -23.81 6.41
N GLY A 502 -20.69 -24.79 5.52
CA GLY A 502 -19.83 -24.75 4.33
C GLY A 502 -20.61 -24.34 3.09
N VAL A 503 -19.92 -23.80 2.10
CA VAL A 503 -20.55 -23.37 0.84
C VAL A 503 -19.80 -23.94 -0.36
N VAL A 504 -20.55 -24.35 -1.37
CA VAL A 504 -20.03 -24.77 -2.67
C VAL A 504 -20.73 -23.99 -3.77
N LEU A 505 -19.97 -23.32 -4.62
CA LEU A 505 -20.47 -22.52 -5.72
C LEU A 505 -19.99 -23.08 -7.06
N GLU A 506 -20.93 -23.19 -7.99
CA GLU A 506 -20.69 -23.50 -9.40
C GLU A 506 -21.13 -22.27 -10.21
N LEU A 507 -20.22 -21.70 -11.00
CA LEU A 507 -20.43 -20.48 -11.76
C LEU A 507 -20.55 -20.80 -13.25
N LYS A 508 -21.51 -20.12 -13.90
CA LYS A 508 -21.72 -20.19 -15.35
C LYS A 508 -21.97 -18.80 -15.92
N ALA A 509 -21.55 -18.58 -17.16
CA ALA A 509 -21.83 -17.34 -17.87
C ALA A 509 -22.59 -17.62 -19.16
N ALA A 510 -23.69 -16.91 -19.35
CA ALA A 510 -24.41 -16.81 -20.60
C ALA A 510 -23.48 -16.17 -21.65
N ARG A 511 -23.05 -16.98 -22.63
CA ARG A 511 -22.35 -16.49 -23.83
C ARG A 511 -23.38 -15.94 -24.82
N ALA A 512 -22.96 -15.16 -25.83
CA ALA A 512 -23.82 -14.46 -26.81
C ALA A 512 -24.94 -15.26 -27.52
N LYS A 513 -25.05 -16.59 -27.33
CA LYS A 513 -26.11 -17.46 -27.85
C LYS A 513 -26.82 -18.31 -26.78
N LYS A 514 -26.52 -18.13 -25.50
CA LYS A 514 -27.08 -18.89 -24.39
C LYS A 514 -27.88 -17.98 -23.47
N THR A 515 -28.99 -18.48 -22.95
CA THR A 515 -29.78 -17.78 -21.92
C THR A 515 -29.29 -18.14 -20.51
N LEU A 516 -29.56 -17.28 -19.53
CA LEU A 516 -29.32 -17.59 -18.11
C LEU A 516 -29.89 -18.95 -17.68
N LYS A 517 -31.07 -19.32 -18.17
CA LYS A 517 -31.70 -20.63 -17.90
C LYS A 517 -30.86 -21.81 -18.43
N GLN A 518 -30.24 -21.66 -19.59
CA GLN A 518 -29.36 -22.68 -20.15
C GLN A 518 -28.05 -22.78 -19.37
N ALA A 519 -27.48 -21.65 -18.96
CA ALA A 519 -26.31 -21.61 -18.09
C ALA A 519 -26.56 -22.28 -16.73
N LEU A 520 -27.68 -21.96 -16.06
CA LEU A 520 -28.09 -22.63 -14.81
C LEU A 520 -28.20 -24.15 -14.98
N LYS A 521 -28.84 -24.60 -16.07
CA LYS A 521 -28.99 -26.03 -16.36
C LYS A 521 -27.64 -26.74 -16.49
N GLU A 522 -26.68 -26.12 -17.18
CA GLU A 522 -25.32 -26.65 -17.33
C GLU A 522 -24.62 -26.77 -15.96
N GLY A 523 -24.71 -25.73 -15.12
CA GLY A 523 -24.15 -25.76 -13.77
C GLY A 523 -24.78 -26.84 -12.90
N HIS A 524 -26.10 -27.02 -12.93
CA HIS A 524 -26.78 -28.13 -12.23
C HIS A 524 -26.32 -29.50 -12.73
N ASP A 525 -26.15 -29.67 -14.04
CA ASP A 525 -25.71 -30.94 -14.62
C ASP A 525 -24.25 -31.25 -14.27
N GLN A 526 -23.39 -30.23 -14.15
CA GLN A 526 -22.02 -30.36 -13.67
C GLN A 526 -21.99 -30.69 -12.17
N PHE A 527 -22.75 -29.95 -11.35
CA PHE A 527 -22.90 -30.19 -9.92
C PHE A 527 -23.42 -31.60 -9.61
N ARG A 528 -24.34 -32.15 -10.42
CA ARG A 528 -24.85 -33.53 -10.24
C ARG A 528 -23.82 -34.62 -10.54
N LYS A 529 -22.84 -34.33 -11.41
CA LYS A 529 -21.82 -35.31 -11.82
C LYS A 529 -20.68 -35.40 -10.82
N SER A 530 -20.52 -34.40 -9.95
CA SER A 530 -19.43 -34.30 -9.00
C SER A 530 -19.96 -34.12 -7.58
N ASP A 531 -19.63 -35.00 -6.64
CA ASP A 531 -20.07 -34.89 -5.25
C ASP A 531 -19.21 -33.86 -4.47
N TYR A 532 -19.27 -32.59 -4.89
CA TYR A 532 -18.44 -31.52 -4.33
C TYR A 532 -18.60 -31.32 -2.82
N ALA A 533 -19.78 -31.63 -2.28
CA ALA A 533 -20.06 -31.56 -0.85
C ALA A 533 -19.36 -32.68 -0.03
N ALA A 534 -18.74 -33.67 -0.69
CA ALA A 534 -18.06 -34.77 0.01
C ALA A 534 -16.85 -34.30 0.82
N GLU A 535 -16.06 -33.34 0.30
CA GLU A 535 -14.87 -32.82 0.99
C GLU A 535 -15.26 -32.05 2.27
N LEU A 536 -16.27 -31.19 2.18
CA LEU A 536 -16.79 -30.45 3.34
C LEU A 536 -17.37 -31.40 4.39
N ARG A 537 -18.13 -32.41 3.97
CA ARG A 537 -18.66 -33.45 4.89
C ARG A 537 -17.54 -34.25 5.55
N ALA A 538 -16.49 -34.61 4.81
CA ALA A 538 -15.33 -35.32 5.36
C ALA A 538 -14.57 -34.45 6.37
N ALA A 539 -14.61 -33.13 6.22
CA ALA A 539 -14.04 -32.19 7.17
C ALA A 539 -14.95 -31.87 8.37
N GLY A 540 -16.07 -32.57 8.55
CA GLY A 540 -16.96 -32.42 9.71
C GLY A 540 -17.98 -31.27 9.59
N VAL A 541 -18.20 -30.74 8.38
CA VAL A 541 -19.19 -29.69 8.16
C VAL A 541 -20.60 -30.29 8.08
N GLU A 542 -21.48 -29.89 9.00
CA GLU A 542 -22.85 -30.42 9.10
C GLU A 542 -23.80 -29.82 8.06
N GLN A 543 -23.74 -28.50 7.89
CA GLN A 543 -24.60 -27.76 6.95
C GLN A 543 -23.79 -27.34 5.73
N VAL A 544 -24.22 -27.75 4.53
CA VAL A 544 -23.59 -27.37 3.27
C VAL A 544 -24.60 -26.70 2.36
N HIS A 545 -24.34 -25.45 1.99
CA HIS A 545 -25.10 -24.70 1.00
C HIS A 545 -24.44 -24.86 -0.37
N ALA A 546 -25.18 -25.47 -1.29
CA ALA A 546 -24.72 -25.66 -2.65
C ALA A 546 -25.52 -24.77 -3.59
N MET A 547 -24.85 -23.94 -4.39
CA MET A 547 -25.51 -22.98 -5.27
C MET A 547 -24.92 -23.02 -6.68
N VAL A 548 -25.79 -22.91 -7.67
CA VAL A 548 -25.42 -22.67 -9.07
C VAL A 548 -25.73 -21.20 -9.38
N ILE A 549 -24.74 -20.48 -9.90
CA ILE A 549 -24.83 -19.07 -10.23
C ILE A 549 -24.67 -18.91 -11.74
N ALA A 550 -25.60 -18.22 -12.38
CA ALA A 550 -25.51 -17.85 -13.79
C ALA A 550 -25.43 -16.33 -13.96
N PHE A 551 -24.48 -15.88 -14.77
CA PHE A 551 -24.27 -14.48 -15.11
C PHE A 551 -24.59 -14.21 -16.58
N ASP A 552 -25.18 -13.06 -16.89
CA ASP A 552 -25.36 -12.53 -18.25
C ASP A 552 -25.11 -11.02 -18.23
N GLY A 553 -23.84 -10.66 -18.42
CA GLY A 553 -23.36 -9.30 -18.14
C GLY A 553 -23.70 -8.88 -16.71
N LYS A 554 -24.57 -7.89 -16.58
CA LYS A 554 -25.02 -7.36 -15.28
C LYS A 554 -26.11 -8.19 -14.61
N GLN A 555 -26.72 -9.14 -15.32
CA GLN A 555 -27.81 -9.95 -14.78
C GLN A 555 -27.26 -11.19 -14.08
N VAL A 556 -27.85 -11.52 -12.94
CA VAL A 556 -27.45 -12.67 -12.11
C VAL A 556 -28.69 -13.51 -11.80
N LYS A 557 -28.53 -14.83 -11.83
CA LYS A 557 -29.49 -15.78 -11.26
C LYS A 557 -28.79 -16.82 -10.40
N VAL A 558 -29.40 -17.14 -9.26
CA VAL A 558 -28.88 -18.13 -8.30
C VAL A 558 -29.95 -19.18 -8.02
N GLU A 559 -29.55 -20.45 -8.04
CA GLU A 559 -30.41 -21.57 -7.63
C GLU A 559 -29.68 -22.51 -6.66
N LEU A 560 -30.42 -23.06 -5.69
CA LEU A 560 -29.88 -24.13 -4.84
C LEU A 560 -29.62 -25.40 -5.66
N ALA A 561 -28.40 -25.91 -5.60
CA ALA A 561 -28.06 -27.21 -6.14
C ALA A 561 -28.48 -28.29 -5.14
N LYS A 562 -29.31 -29.24 -5.58
CA LYS A 562 -29.66 -30.39 -4.74
C LYS A 562 -28.49 -31.37 -4.74
N ALA A 563 -27.84 -31.56 -3.59
CA ALA A 563 -26.89 -32.65 -3.41
C ALA A 563 -27.55 -33.99 -3.77
N PRO A 564 -26.84 -34.91 -4.46
CA PRO A 564 -27.40 -36.20 -4.79
C PRO A 564 -27.76 -36.95 -3.50
N SER A 565 -29.07 -37.10 -3.23
CA SER A 565 -29.51 -37.88 -2.09
C SER A 565 -29.08 -39.33 -2.29
N LYS A 566 -28.43 -39.95 -1.29
CA LYS A 566 -28.06 -41.38 -1.32
C LYS A 566 -29.24 -42.28 -1.72
N LYS A 567 -30.47 -41.89 -1.39
CA LYS A 567 -31.72 -42.61 -1.74
C LYS A 567 -32.00 -42.67 -3.25
N SER A 568 -31.68 -41.62 -4.02
CA SER A 568 -32.01 -41.55 -5.45
C SER A 568 -31.15 -42.47 -6.32
N SER A 569 -29.86 -42.63 -5.99
CA SER A 569 -28.93 -43.48 -6.76
C SER A 569 -29.20 -44.97 -6.58
N VAL A 570 -29.59 -45.37 -5.36
CA VAL A 570 -29.95 -46.76 -5.02
C VAL A 570 -31.27 -47.15 -5.69
N LEU A 571 -32.29 -46.29 -5.63
CA LEU A 571 -33.58 -46.53 -6.29
C LEU A 571 -33.44 -46.59 -7.83
N ARG A 572 -32.57 -45.76 -8.42
CA ARG A 572 -32.32 -45.77 -9.87
C ARG A 572 -31.55 -47.03 -10.33
N LYS A 573 -30.55 -47.47 -9.56
CA LYS A 573 -29.84 -48.73 -9.80
C LYS A 573 -30.76 -49.95 -9.62
N ALA A 574 -31.61 -49.95 -8.61
CA ALA A 574 -32.62 -50.99 -8.40
C ALA A 574 -33.64 -51.04 -9.55
N GLY A 575 -34.18 -49.90 -9.99
CA GLY A 575 -35.11 -49.83 -11.11
C GLY A 575 -34.52 -50.31 -12.45
N GLN A 576 -33.24 -50.01 -12.72
CA GLN A 576 -32.54 -50.51 -13.91
C GLN A 576 -32.25 -52.02 -13.83
N ALA A 577 -31.90 -52.53 -12.65
CA ALA A 577 -31.70 -53.97 -12.42
C ALA A 577 -33.01 -54.76 -12.61
N ILE A 578 -34.13 -54.25 -12.07
CA ILE A 578 -35.46 -54.85 -12.24
C ILE A 578 -35.88 -54.87 -13.71
N ARG A 579 -35.67 -53.78 -14.47
CA ARG A 579 -35.97 -53.74 -15.92
C ARG A 579 -35.09 -54.71 -16.73
N LYS A 580 -33.81 -54.87 -16.38
CA LYS A 580 -32.92 -55.87 -17.01
C LYS A 580 -33.35 -57.31 -16.68
N ALA A 581 -33.74 -57.57 -15.44
CA ALA A 581 -34.24 -58.87 -15.01
C ALA A 581 -35.57 -59.22 -15.72
N ALA A 582 -36.52 -58.28 -15.81
CA ALA A 582 -37.79 -58.47 -16.49
C ALA A 582 -37.59 -58.79 -18.00
N LYS A 583 -36.67 -58.09 -18.68
CA LYS A 583 -36.31 -58.39 -20.08
C LYS A 583 -35.66 -59.76 -20.26
N LYS A 584 -34.81 -60.19 -19.32
CA LYS A 584 -34.22 -61.54 -19.34
C LYS A 584 -35.27 -62.64 -19.13
N VAL A 585 -36.25 -62.42 -18.25
CA VAL A 585 -37.33 -63.38 -18.00
C VAL A 585 -38.28 -63.49 -19.19
N THR A 586 -38.61 -62.38 -19.86
CA THR A 586 -39.42 -62.40 -21.10
C THR A 586 -38.68 -63.05 -22.27
N ALA A 587 -37.37 -62.83 -22.40
CA ALA A 587 -36.55 -63.51 -23.40
C ALA A 587 -36.45 -65.03 -23.15
N LYS A 588 -36.32 -65.45 -21.88
CA LYS A 588 -36.24 -66.88 -21.50
C LYS A 588 -37.58 -67.60 -21.70
N LYS A 589 -38.72 -66.96 -21.42
CA LYS A 589 -40.07 -67.50 -21.70
C LYS A 589 -40.39 -67.61 -23.20
N ARG A 590 -39.75 -66.80 -24.06
CA ARG A 590 -39.87 -66.91 -25.52
C ARG A 590 -39.02 -68.04 -26.12
N ALA A 591 -37.94 -68.44 -25.44
CA ALA A 591 -37.04 -69.49 -25.88
C ALA A 591 -37.51 -70.91 -25.53
N THR A 592 -38.37 -71.08 -24.51
CA THR A 592 -38.94 -72.39 -24.10
C THR A 592 -40.30 -72.71 -24.74
N ARG A 593 -40.73 -71.92 -25.74
CA ARG A 593 -42.00 -72.11 -26.47
C ARG A 593 -41.81 -72.33 -27.97
N LYS A 594 -40.59 -72.70 -28.39
CA LYS A 594 -40.25 -73.11 -29.75
C LYS A 594 -39.75 -74.54 -29.74
#